data_AF-A0A4S0ULL4-F1
#
_entry.id   AF-A0A4S0ULL4-F1
#
_cell.length_a   1.000
_cell.length_b   1.000
_cell.length_c   1.000
_cell.angle_alpha   90.00
_cell.angle_beta   90.00
_cell.angle_gamma   90.00
#
_symmetry.space_group_name_H-M   'P 1'
#
loop_
_entity.id
_entity.type
_entity.pdbx_description
1 polymer ?
#
loop_
_entity_poly.entity_id
_entity_poly.type
_entity_poly.pdbx_seq_one_letter_code
_entity_poly.pdbx_strand_id
1 'polypeptide(L)' 'MFRTVLTAALALLAAPAFANDSVAELGTGGLILSRSDAVAMESEDLFISPEKVTVDYV' A
#
# COMPACT_ATOMS: atom_id res chain seq x y z
N MET A 1 19.43 -25.96 -5.65
CA MET A 1 18.74 -26.16 -4.36
C MET A 1 18.68 -24.90 -3.50
N PHE A 2 19.78 -24.17 -3.29
CA PHE A 2 19.75 -22.94 -2.47
C PHE A 2 18.86 -21.83 -3.06
N ARG A 3 18.94 -21.61 -4.38
CA ARG A 3 18.11 -20.62 -5.10
C ARG A 3 16.61 -20.87 -4.95
N THR A 4 16.18 -22.12 -5.07
CA THR A 4 14.78 -22.52 -4.96
C THR A 4 14.24 -22.34 -3.54
N VAL A 5 15.08 -22.61 -2.53
CA VAL A 5 14.73 -22.38 -1.11
C VAL A 5 14.60 -20.88 -0.82
N LEU A 6 15.52 -20.06 -1.35
CA LEU A 6 15.47 -18.60 -1.17
C LEU A 6 14.23 -17.97 -1.80
N THR A 7 13.88 -18.37 -3.03
CA THR A 7 12.65 -17.88 -3.69
C THR A 7 11.38 -18.28 -2.96
N ALA A 8 11.32 -19.50 -2.40
CA ALA A 8 10.16 -19.94 -1.61
C ALA A 8 10.03 -19.16 -0.30
N ALA A 9 11.16 -18.86 0.35
CA ALA A 9 11.19 -18.04 1.57
C ALA A 9 10.72 -16.59 1.30
N LEU A 10 11.14 -15.99 0.19
CA LEU A 10 10.71 -14.64 -0.21
C LEU A 10 9.22 -14.57 -0.54
N ALA A 11 8.65 -15.62 -1.15
CA ALA A 11 7.22 -15.67 -1.43
C ALA A 11 6.36 -15.68 -0.15
N LEU A 12 6.87 -16.28 0.94
CA LEU A 12 6.19 -16.29 2.25
C LEU A 12 6.25 -14.93 2.97
N LEU A 13 7.13 -14.03 2.56
CA LEU A 13 7.28 -12.67 3.11
C LEU A 13 6.40 -11.64 2.39
N ALA A 14 5.72 -12.03 1.30
CA ALA A 14 4.80 -11.14 0.59
C ALA A 14 3.53 -10.93 1.42
N ALA A 15 3.50 -9.85 2.21
CA ALA A 15 2.29 -9.42 2.91
C ALA A 15 1.28 -8.83 1.91
N PRO A 16 -0.04 -9.04 2.12
CA PRO A 16 -1.06 -8.36 1.32
C PRO A 16 -0.91 -6.85 1.50
N ALA A 17 -0.85 -6.11 0.39
CA ALA A 17 -0.94 -4.67 0.40
C ALA A 17 -2.40 -4.28 0.71
N PHE A 18 -2.64 -3.72 1.90
CA PHE A 18 -3.94 -3.14 2.23
C PHE A 18 -4.03 -1.74 1.61
N ALA A 19 -5.14 -1.47 0.94
CA ALA A 19 -5.42 -0.13 0.42
C ALA A 19 -5.55 0.86 1.58
N ASN A 20 -4.97 2.05 1.41
CA ASN A 20 -5.01 3.12 2.40
C ASN A 20 -6.21 4.05 2.15
N ASP A 21 -7.42 3.48 2.10
CA ASP A 21 -8.66 4.20 1.76
C ASP A 21 -9.34 4.82 3.00
N SER A 22 -8.52 5.20 4.00
CA SER A 22 -9.04 5.84 5.22
C SER A 22 -9.26 7.33 4.98
N VAL A 23 -10.33 7.87 5.56
CA VAL A 23 -10.61 9.32 5.62
C VAL A 23 -10.46 9.83 7.04
N ALA A 24 -10.19 11.12 7.20
CA ALA A 24 -10.09 11.74 8.51
C ALA A 24 -11.01 12.97 8.59
N GLU A 25 -11.77 13.08 9.68
CA GLU A 25 -12.55 14.27 10.02
C GLU A 25 -11.88 15.03 11.18
N LEU A 26 -11.90 16.37 11.11
CA LEU A 26 -11.39 17.22 12.19
C LEU A 26 -12.51 17.52 13.21
N GLY A 27 -12.49 16.81 14.34
CA GLY A 27 -13.39 17.04 15.47
C GLY A 27 -12.75 17.91 16.57
N THR A 28 -13.52 18.21 17.62
CA THR A 28 -13.07 19.03 18.76
C THR A 28 -11.95 18.38 19.58
N GLY A 29 -11.71 17.08 19.41
CA GLY A 29 -10.65 16.31 20.06
C GLY A 29 -9.47 15.94 19.13
N GLY A 30 -9.45 16.42 17.89
CA GLY A 30 -8.42 16.09 16.90
C GLY A 30 -8.96 15.28 15.71
N LEU A 31 -8.06 14.55 15.05
CA LEU A 31 -8.40 13.76 13.87
C LEU A 31 -9.13 12.48 14.27
N ILE A 32 -10.29 12.26 13.67
CA ILE A 32 -11.07 11.03 13.79
C ILE A 32 -10.91 10.27 12.48
N LEU A 33 -10.18 9.14 12.52
CA LEU A 33 -9.99 8.27 11.37
C LEU A 33 -11.24 7.40 11.17
N SER A 34 -11.75 7.36 9.93
CA SER A 34 -12.88 6.53 9.52
C SER A 34 -12.54 5.81 8.23
N ARG A 35 -13.18 4.66 8.01
CA ARG A 35 -13.07 3.93 6.73
C ARG A 35 -14.08 4.52 5.75
N SER A 36 -13.65 4.84 4.54
CA SER A 36 -14.55 5.28 3.48
C SER A 36 -14.47 4.29 2.32
N ASP A 37 -15.60 3.70 1.95
CA ASP A 37 -15.72 2.90 0.73
C ASP A 37 -16.03 3.79 -0.49
N ALA A 38 -16.12 5.12 -0.31
CA ALA A 38 -16.42 6.08 -1.37
C ALA A 38 -15.20 6.53 -2.18
N VAL A 39 -13.99 6.18 -1.72
CA VAL A 39 -12.73 6.45 -2.41
C VAL A 39 -12.09 5.10 -2.66
N ALA A 40 -11.98 4.72 -3.94
CA ALA A 40 -11.28 3.52 -4.36
C ALA A 40 -10.01 3.91 -5.11
N MET A 41 -8.93 3.17 -4.91
CA MET A 41 -7.75 3.25 -5.76
C MET A 41 -8.06 2.60 -7.12
N GLU A 42 -8.50 3.42 -8.07
CA GLU A 42 -8.89 2.97 -9.42
C GLU A 42 -7.68 2.56 -10.26
N SER A 43 -6.69 3.44 -10.38
CA SER A 43 -5.46 3.18 -11.14
C SER A 43 -4.31 4.05 -10.64
N GLU A 44 -3.12 3.46 -10.62
CA GLU A 44 -1.86 4.17 -10.40
C GLU A 44 -0.77 3.61 -11.32
N ASP A 45 0.20 4.46 -11.68
CA ASP A 45 1.46 4.03 -12.27
C ASP A 45 2.57 4.12 -11.22
N LEU A 46 2.94 2.96 -10.67
CA LEU A 46 3.92 2.80 -9.60
C LEU A 46 5.25 2.29 -10.15
N PHE A 47 6.31 3.07 -9.98
CA PHE A 47 7.67 2.67 -10.29
C PHE A 47 8.55 2.60 -9.02
N ILE A 48 9.26 1.48 -8.85
CA ILE A 48 10.11 1.21 -7.68
C ILE A 48 11.51 0.76 -8.13
N SER A 49 12.54 1.45 -7.64
CA SER A 49 13.95 1.06 -7.71
C SER A 49 14.65 1.23 -6.36
N PRO A 50 15.88 0.71 -6.18
CA PRO A 50 16.67 0.94 -4.96
C PRO A 50 16.96 2.41 -4.67
N GLU A 51 17.05 3.24 -5.71
CA GLU A 51 17.38 4.66 -5.61
C GLU A 51 16.14 5.56 -5.56
N LYS A 52 14.99 5.11 -6.10
CA LYS A 52 13.82 5.98 -6.27
C LYS A 52 12.50 5.24 -6.33
N VAL A 53 11.48 5.84 -5.74
CA VAL A 53 10.06 5.45 -5.86
C VAL A 53 9.27 6.62 -6.45
N THR A 54 8.42 6.37 -7.44
CA THR A 54 7.49 7.36 -8.03
C THR A 54 6.09 6.77 -8.20
N VAL A 55 5.08 7.62 -8.04
CA VAL A 55 3.66 7.29 -8.17
C VAL A 55 2.98 8.38 -8.99
N ASP A 56 2.17 7.96 -9.96
CA ASP A 56 1.24 8.81 -10.68
C ASP A 56 -0.20 8.27 -10.52
N TYR A 57 -1.13 9.13 -10.12
CA TYR A 57 -2.54 8.77 -9.93
C TYR A 57 -3.34 9.30 -11.13
N VAL A 58 -3.98 8.39 -11.89
CA VAL A 58 -4.66 8.68 -13.16
C VAL A 58 -6.17 8.50 -13.12
#